data_AF-A0A3P8TTT7-F1
#
_entry.id   AF-A0A3P8TTT7-F1
#
_cell.length_a   1.000
_cell.length_b   1.000
_cell.length_c   1.000
_cell.angle_alpha   90.00
_cell.angle_beta   90.00
_cell.angle_gamma   90.00
#
_symmetry.space_group_name_H-M   'P 1'
#
loop_
_entity.id
_entity.type
_entity.pdbx_description
1 polymer ?
#
loop_
_entity_poly.entity_id
_entity_poly.type
_entity_poly.pdbx_seq_one_letter_code
_entity_poly.pdbx_strand_id
1 'polypeptide(L)'
;MAEPTERSGGLSGCPGTGRCWWRLAVLLLSASSLPAVTALVEGLYCGTEVCYDVLGVTREAPKAEIARAYRQLARRYHPDRFRPGEPGSEGETQETAHKKFLLIATAYETLKDEDTRRDYDYMLDHPEEYYQHYYAYYRRQLTPKVDVRVVILVTICAISIFQYYSWHSSYNEAINYLVTVPKYRIQATEIAKQQGLLNRTKEKGKNRRSKEEIREQEEEVIRDIIKNKIDIKGGYQKPNLSDILLCQIVLFPYYLTNYVAWYISWVYRFTICREDYGDQEKLYIIRRYMKMSQSQFDSLEENTKQTFLEKQLWIKENYEVVLQLQNSNKFPLNYTVATLEML
;
A
#
# COMPACT_ATOMS: atom_id res chain seq x y z
N MET A 1 15.71 73.48 -13.09
CA MET A 1 15.61 72.08 -12.60
C MET A 1 16.41 71.21 -13.54
N ALA A 2 17.64 70.88 -13.14
CA ALA A 2 18.48 69.78 -13.62
C ALA A 2 19.88 70.01 -13.02
N GLU A 3 20.23 69.27 -11.97
CA GLU A 3 21.62 69.16 -11.48
C GLU A 3 22.40 68.19 -12.38
N PRO A 4 23.72 68.44 -12.55
CA PRO A 4 24.66 67.38 -12.82
C PRO A 4 25.80 67.30 -11.79
N THR A 5 26.29 66.08 -11.70
CA THR A 5 27.37 65.48 -10.91
C THR A 5 28.78 66.03 -11.18
N GLU A 6 29.61 66.09 -10.13
CA GLU A 6 30.98 65.53 -9.98
C GLU A 6 31.88 66.41 -9.10
N ARG A 7 32.57 65.80 -8.12
CA ARG A 7 34.05 65.86 -8.03
C ARG A 7 34.65 65.01 -6.90
N SER A 8 35.75 64.38 -7.28
CA SER A 8 36.74 63.63 -6.52
C SER A 8 37.65 64.48 -5.62
N GLY A 9 38.16 63.87 -4.55
CA GLY A 9 39.56 63.98 -4.11
C GLY A 9 39.85 64.78 -2.83
N GLY A 10 40.57 64.16 -1.88
CA GLY A 10 41.21 64.87 -0.78
C GLY A 10 41.75 63.99 0.35
N LEU A 11 43.00 63.51 0.21
CA LEU A 11 43.83 62.97 1.30
C LEU A 11 44.17 64.08 2.32
N SER A 12 44.11 63.77 3.62
CA SER A 12 45.03 64.33 4.61
C SER A 12 45.17 63.38 5.80
N GLY A 13 46.41 63.01 6.13
CA GLY A 13 46.74 62.16 7.26
C GLY A 13 47.06 62.94 8.52
N CYS A 14 47.10 62.24 9.67
CA CYS A 14 48.12 62.38 10.71
C CYS A 14 47.95 61.33 11.83
N PRO A 15 48.99 61.08 12.66
CA PRO A 15 49.31 59.78 13.27
C PRO A 15 48.96 59.68 14.76
N GLY A 16 49.08 58.48 15.35
CA GLY A 16 49.01 58.32 16.80
C GLY A 16 48.97 56.87 17.28
N THR A 17 50.13 56.22 17.29
CA THR A 17 50.40 54.93 17.93
C THR A 17 50.21 55.01 19.46
N GLY A 18 49.59 53.98 20.06
CA GLY A 18 49.71 53.77 21.52
C GLY A 18 48.45 53.43 22.32
N ARG A 19 47.36 52.91 21.74
CA ARG A 19 46.15 52.58 22.54
C ARG A 19 45.28 51.42 22.03
N CYS A 20 45.86 50.38 21.42
CA CYS A 20 45.07 49.28 20.82
C CYS A 20 45.22 47.89 21.45
N TRP A 21 46.21 47.66 22.33
CA TRP A 21 46.51 46.30 22.80
C TRP A 21 45.59 45.78 23.92
N TRP A 22 45.09 46.66 24.81
CA TRP A 22 44.16 46.23 25.88
C TRP A 22 42.78 45.84 25.33
N ARG A 23 42.27 46.55 24.31
CA ARG A 23 40.96 46.23 23.73
C ARG A 23 40.94 44.89 22.98
N LEU A 24 42.06 44.50 22.35
CA LEU A 24 42.21 43.18 21.75
C LEU A 24 42.37 42.07 22.79
N ALA A 25 43.07 42.32 23.90
CA ALA A 25 43.21 41.34 24.98
C ALA A 25 41.88 41.06 25.71
N VAL A 26 41.01 42.06 25.90
CA VAL A 26 39.68 41.88 26.50
C VAL A 26 38.72 41.14 25.55
N LEU A 27 38.81 41.39 24.24
CA LEU A 27 38.04 40.66 23.22
C LEU A 27 38.49 39.19 23.08
N LEU A 28 39.79 38.90 23.27
CA LEU A 28 40.32 37.54 23.25
C LEU A 28 40.01 36.75 24.54
N LEU A 29 39.98 37.41 25.70
CA LEU A 29 39.58 36.78 26.98
C LEU A 29 38.06 36.54 27.10
N SER A 30 37.22 37.27 26.35
CA SER A 30 35.79 36.99 26.24
C SER A 30 35.45 35.86 25.24
N ALA A 31 36.41 35.44 24.40
CA ALA A 31 36.20 34.41 23.39
C ALA A 31 36.48 32.98 23.89
N SER A 32 37.04 32.82 25.09
CA SER A 32 37.39 31.52 25.69
C SER A 32 36.27 30.83 26.47
N SER A 33 35.06 31.39 26.49
CA SER A 33 33.87 30.73 27.04
C SER A 33 32.84 30.49 25.95
N LEU A 34 33.21 29.73 24.92
CA LEU A 34 32.19 29.00 24.16
C LEU A 34 31.68 27.89 25.08
N PRO A 35 30.40 27.89 25.50
CA PRO A 35 29.85 26.71 26.16
C PRO A 35 30.06 25.53 25.22
N ALA A 36 30.53 24.41 25.78
CA ALA A 36 30.53 23.14 25.05
C ALA A 36 29.13 22.98 24.46
N VAL A 37 29.03 23.01 23.14
CA VAL A 37 27.77 22.78 22.43
C VAL A 37 27.45 21.31 22.67
N THR A 38 26.80 21.03 23.80
CA THR A 38 26.11 19.77 23.99
C THR A 38 25.03 19.78 22.92
N ALA A 39 25.24 19.04 21.84
CA ALA A 39 24.31 18.91 20.74
C ALA A 39 23.13 18.02 21.17
N LEU A 40 22.45 18.49 22.21
CA LEU A 40 21.21 17.98 22.76
C LEU A 40 20.07 18.60 21.97
N VAL A 41 19.19 17.75 21.45
CA VAL A 41 18.08 18.14 20.60
C VAL A 41 16.87 18.47 21.47
N GLU A 42 16.40 19.71 21.40
CA GLU A 42 15.16 20.11 22.07
C GLU A 42 13.98 19.24 21.59
N GLY A 43 13.30 18.57 22.54
CA GLY A 43 12.19 17.65 22.25
C GLY A 43 12.55 16.17 22.12
N LEU A 44 13.84 15.80 22.17
CA LEU A 44 14.29 14.40 22.17
C LEU A 44 14.79 13.98 23.55
N TYR A 45 14.40 12.80 24.04
CA TYR A 45 14.78 12.31 25.38
C TYR A 45 14.57 13.37 26.48
N CYS A 46 15.63 13.79 27.18
CA CYS A 46 15.60 14.81 28.24
C CYS A 46 15.75 16.26 27.70
N GLY A 47 15.57 16.47 26.40
CA GLY A 47 15.66 17.79 25.77
C GLY A 47 17.09 18.34 25.82
N THR A 48 17.25 19.51 26.43
CA THR A 48 18.53 20.22 26.56
C THR A 48 19.39 19.76 27.73
N GLU A 49 18.89 18.83 28.56
CA GLU A 49 19.62 18.29 29.71
C GLU A 49 20.09 16.85 29.45
N VAL A 50 21.24 16.47 30.02
CA VAL A 50 21.72 15.09 29.96
C VAL A 50 20.94 14.24 30.97
N CYS A 51 20.33 13.14 30.53
CA CYS A 51 19.47 12.29 31.38
C CYS A 51 20.22 11.71 32.60
N TYR A 52 21.53 11.47 32.47
CA TYR A 52 22.39 11.05 33.57
C TYR A 52 22.49 12.14 34.65
N ASP A 53 22.68 13.40 34.24
CA ASP A 53 22.78 14.55 35.14
C ASP A 53 21.43 14.86 35.81
N VAL A 54 20.31 14.71 35.09
CA VAL A 54 18.95 14.84 35.64
C VAL A 54 18.73 13.89 36.82
N LEU A 55 19.24 12.65 36.72
CA LEU A 55 19.16 11.66 37.80
C LEU A 55 20.31 11.76 38.81
N GLY A 56 21.36 12.52 38.51
CA GLY A 56 22.57 12.63 39.32
C GLY A 56 23.38 11.33 39.40
N VAL A 57 23.42 10.56 38.30
CA VAL A 57 24.15 9.29 38.19
C VAL A 57 25.16 9.33 37.05
N THR A 58 26.21 8.50 37.11
CA THR A 58 27.19 8.44 36.01
C THR A 58 26.73 7.55 34.86
N ARG A 59 27.41 7.67 33.71
CA ARG A 59 27.14 6.83 32.53
C ARG A 59 27.41 5.35 32.79
N GLU A 60 28.24 5.01 33.77
CA GLU A 60 28.58 3.64 34.17
C GLU A 60 27.64 3.10 35.27
N ALA A 61 26.69 3.90 35.76
CA ALA A 61 25.82 3.52 36.86
C ALA A 61 25.01 2.24 36.53
N PRO A 62 24.94 1.26 37.44
CA PRO A 62 24.13 0.06 37.25
C PRO A 62 22.64 0.40 37.36
N LYS A 63 21.78 -0.43 36.74
CA LYS A 63 20.32 -0.24 36.77
C LYS A 63 19.73 -0.05 38.18
N ALA A 64 20.32 -0.72 39.18
CA ALA A 64 19.88 -0.62 40.57
C ALA A 64 20.09 0.80 41.15
N GLU A 65 21.19 1.45 40.80
CA GLU A 65 21.53 2.81 41.21
C GLU A 65 20.63 3.83 40.51
N ILE A 66 20.45 3.69 39.19
CA ILE A 66 19.53 4.50 38.39
C ILE A 66 18.11 4.44 38.98
N ALA A 67 17.62 3.24 39.31
CA ALA A 67 16.31 3.06 39.93
C ALA A 67 16.23 3.64 41.36
N ARG A 68 17.34 3.65 42.11
CA ARG A 68 17.38 4.26 43.45
C ARG A 68 17.32 5.78 43.36
N ALA A 69 18.13 6.38 42.48
CA ALA A 69 18.17 7.81 42.23
C ALA A 69 16.81 8.35 41.77
N TYR A 70 16.20 7.68 40.78
CA TYR A 70 14.85 7.98 40.33
C TYR A 70 13.83 7.98 41.48
N ARG A 71 13.78 6.92 42.31
CA ARG A 71 12.82 6.84 43.43
C ARG A 71 13.02 7.95 44.46
N GLN A 72 14.26 8.40 44.68
CA GLN A 72 14.55 9.50 45.60
C GLN A 72 14.06 10.84 45.06
N LEU A 73 14.41 11.14 43.80
CA LEU A 73 14.02 12.37 43.13
C LEU A 73 12.51 12.45 42.87
N ALA A 74 11.91 11.36 42.41
CA ALA A 74 10.46 11.26 42.20
C ALA A 74 9.68 11.53 43.49
N ARG A 75 10.15 11.07 44.65
CA ARG A 75 9.51 11.36 45.95
C ARG A 75 9.65 12.82 46.39
N ARG A 76 10.75 13.49 46.02
CA ARG A 76 11.02 14.89 46.35
C ARG A 76 10.20 15.84 45.49
N TYR A 77 10.12 15.56 44.19
CA TYR A 77 9.44 16.41 43.21
C TYR A 77 8.00 15.97 42.92
N HIS A 78 7.46 14.99 43.65
CA HIS A 78 6.08 14.54 43.46
C HIS A 78 5.09 15.69 43.74
N PRO A 79 4.11 15.96 42.86
CA PRO A 79 3.21 17.12 42.99
C PRO A 79 2.39 17.11 44.27
N ASP A 80 2.09 15.93 44.83
CA ASP A 80 1.34 15.77 46.10
C ASP A 80 2.20 15.99 47.35
N ARG A 81 3.53 15.87 47.23
CA ARG A 81 4.45 15.95 48.37
C ARG A 81 5.26 17.24 48.40
N PHE A 82 5.48 17.83 47.23
CA PHE A 82 6.26 19.04 47.10
C PHE A 82 5.53 20.24 47.73
N ARG A 83 6.23 20.97 48.59
CA ARG A 83 5.73 22.21 49.20
C ARG A 83 6.72 23.35 48.95
N PRO A 84 6.31 24.45 48.30
CA PRO A 84 7.18 25.60 48.09
C PRO A 84 7.69 26.15 49.43
N GLY A 85 9.00 26.40 49.55
CA GLY A 85 9.61 26.97 50.76
C GLY A 85 10.18 25.96 51.76
N GLU A 86 10.20 24.66 51.42
CA GLU A 86 10.98 23.67 52.17
C GLU A 86 12.50 23.84 51.94
N PRO A 87 13.37 23.48 52.91
CA PRO A 87 14.82 23.55 52.75
C PRO A 87 15.28 22.79 51.50
N GLY A 88 15.93 23.49 50.56
CA GLY A 88 16.35 22.93 49.28
C GLY A 88 15.31 22.97 48.15
N SER A 89 14.22 23.72 48.31
CA SER A 89 13.26 24.11 47.25
C SER A 89 13.22 25.62 47.01
N GLU A 90 14.29 26.32 47.42
CA GLU A 90 14.39 27.78 47.33
C GLU A 90 14.30 28.24 45.86
N GLY A 91 13.26 29.01 45.54
CA GLY A 91 12.99 29.47 44.17
C GLY A 91 12.19 28.49 43.29
N GLU A 92 11.81 27.32 43.79
CA GLU A 92 10.99 26.36 43.04
C GLU A 92 9.49 26.57 43.32
N THR A 93 8.71 26.76 42.25
CA THR A 93 7.24 26.77 42.29
C THR A 93 6.69 25.36 42.03
N GLN A 94 5.42 25.14 42.36
CA GLN A 94 4.74 23.87 42.10
C GLN A 94 4.75 23.50 40.60
N GLU A 95 4.69 24.49 39.71
CA GLU A 95 4.82 24.27 38.26
C GLU A 95 6.23 23.82 37.86
N THR A 96 7.27 24.43 38.43
CA THR A 96 8.66 24.01 38.15
C THR A 96 8.97 22.62 38.70
N ALA A 97 8.42 22.27 39.87
CA ALA A 97 8.54 20.93 40.44
C ALA A 97 7.85 19.88 39.56
N HIS A 98 6.67 20.18 39.01
CA HIS A 98 5.99 19.30 38.06
C HIS A 98 6.80 19.08 36.77
N LYS A 99 7.37 20.15 36.19
CA LYS A 99 8.26 20.03 35.02
C LYS A 99 9.50 19.18 35.32
N LYS A 100 10.14 19.38 36.47
CA LYS A 100 11.27 18.55 36.92
C LYS A 100 10.86 17.10 37.11
N PHE A 101 9.70 16.84 37.69
CA PHE A 101 9.17 15.49 37.86
C PHE A 101 8.99 14.76 36.52
N LEU A 102 8.40 15.42 35.51
CA LEU A 102 8.27 14.88 34.16
C LEU A 102 9.65 14.58 33.55
N LEU A 103 10.61 15.51 33.68
CA LEU A 103 11.96 15.33 33.17
C LEU A 103 12.69 14.14 33.84
N ILE A 104 12.55 14.00 35.16
CA ILE A 104 13.07 12.86 35.95
C ILE A 104 12.45 11.54 35.48
N ALA A 105 11.14 11.53 35.18
CA ALA A 105 10.46 10.36 34.64
C ALA A 105 11.00 9.99 33.25
N THR A 106 11.14 10.96 32.35
CA THR A 106 11.71 10.73 31.01
C THR A 106 13.16 10.25 31.05
N ALA A 107 13.98 10.82 31.95
CA ALA A 107 15.35 10.37 32.17
C ALA A 107 15.42 8.92 32.63
N TYR A 108 14.57 8.55 33.59
CA TYR A 108 14.48 7.17 34.05
C TYR A 108 13.98 6.22 32.96
N GLU A 109 12.95 6.58 32.20
CA GLU A 109 12.45 5.76 31.09
C GLU A 109 13.51 5.53 30.02
N THR A 110 14.29 6.57 29.70
CA THR A 110 15.40 6.49 28.74
C THR A 110 16.52 5.57 29.23
N LEU A 111 16.89 5.64 30.52
CA LEU A 111 18.05 4.92 31.06
C LEU A 111 17.71 3.54 31.66
N LYS A 112 16.43 3.22 31.87
CA LYS A 112 15.98 1.97 32.51
C LYS A 112 16.20 0.75 31.62
N ASP A 113 15.91 0.85 30.33
CA ASP A 113 16.08 -0.24 29.37
C ASP A 113 17.44 -0.14 28.68
N GLU A 114 18.11 -1.27 28.49
CA GLU A 114 19.48 -1.29 27.92
C GLU A 114 19.47 -0.83 26.48
N ASP A 115 18.43 -1.19 25.72
CA ASP A 115 18.34 -0.77 24.34
C ASP A 115 18.11 0.74 24.24
N THR A 116 17.26 1.34 25.09
CA THR A 116 17.00 2.79 25.04
C THR A 116 18.20 3.58 25.53
N ARG A 117 18.89 3.06 26.55
CA ARG A 117 20.15 3.59 27.06
C ARG A 117 21.23 3.56 25.99
N ARG A 118 21.36 2.45 25.24
CA ARG A 118 22.34 2.32 24.15
C ARG A 118 22.09 3.33 23.04
N ASP A 119 20.83 3.53 22.62
CA ASP A 119 20.50 4.54 21.60
C ASP A 119 20.79 5.96 22.11
N TYR A 120 20.48 6.23 23.38
CA TYR A 120 20.76 7.52 24.01
C TYR A 120 22.27 7.79 24.13
N ASP A 121 23.03 6.79 24.56
CA ASP A 121 24.49 6.81 24.63
C ASP A 121 25.12 7.04 23.24
N TYR A 122 24.61 6.35 22.22
CA TYR A 122 25.02 6.56 20.84
C TYR A 122 24.70 7.97 20.35
N MET A 123 23.56 8.55 20.74
CA MET A 123 23.23 9.95 20.47
C MET A 123 24.20 10.93 21.13
N LEU A 124 24.60 10.68 22.37
CA LEU A 124 25.59 11.52 23.06
C LEU A 124 26.97 11.47 22.39
N ASP A 125 27.35 10.30 21.87
CA ASP A 125 28.65 10.11 21.21
C ASP A 125 28.67 10.61 19.75
N HIS A 126 27.52 10.61 19.07
CA HIS A 126 27.37 10.97 17.64
C HIS A 126 26.29 12.04 17.39
N PRO A 127 26.43 13.25 17.94
CA PRO A 127 25.42 14.30 17.81
C PRO A 127 25.16 14.77 16.37
N GLU A 128 26.11 14.58 15.46
CA GLU A 128 25.99 14.93 14.04
C GLU A 128 24.89 14.16 13.30
N GLU A 129 24.49 12.98 13.81
CA GLU A 129 23.53 12.09 13.15
C GLU A 129 22.06 12.37 13.53
N TYR A 130 21.67 13.65 13.58
CA TYR A 130 20.34 14.11 14.01
C TYR A 130 19.17 13.24 13.54
N TYR A 131 19.10 12.96 12.23
CA TYR A 131 17.98 12.21 11.65
C TYR A 131 17.94 10.76 12.15
N GLN A 132 19.09 10.11 12.33
CA GLN A 132 19.12 8.71 12.79
C GLN A 132 18.55 8.59 14.21
N HIS A 133 18.98 9.47 15.12
CA HIS A 133 18.49 9.51 16.51
C HIS A 133 17.02 9.86 16.58
N TYR A 134 16.57 10.82 15.76
CA TYR A 134 15.16 11.16 15.62
C TYR A 134 14.35 9.92 15.23
N TYR A 135 14.74 9.20 14.17
CA TYR A 135 14.04 8.00 13.74
C TYR A 135 14.08 6.88 14.78
N ALA A 136 15.19 6.69 15.49
CA ALA A 136 15.33 5.67 16.53
C ALA A 136 14.37 5.94 17.70
N TYR A 137 14.32 7.18 18.19
CA TYR A 137 13.42 7.62 19.25
C TYR A 137 11.95 7.44 18.88
N TYR A 138 11.53 7.96 17.72
CA TYR A 138 10.14 7.87 17.27
C TYR A 138 9.71 6.45 16.94
N ARG A 139 10.60 5.63 16.36
CA ARG A 139 10.31 4.22 16.11
C ARG A 139 9.94 3.52 17.42
N ARG A 140 10.67 3.72 18.51
CA ARG A 140 10.37 3.05 19.78
C ARG A 140 9.02 3.46 20.39
N GLN A 141 8.64 4.72 20.25
CA GLN A 141 7.36 5.21 20.78
C GLN A 141 6.16 4.86 19.89
N LEU A 142 6.35 4.88 18.56
CA LEU A 142 5.27 4.75 17.59
C LEU A 142 5.17 3.36 16.94
N THR A 143 6.11 2.44 17.19
CA THR A 143 6.03 1.09 16.60
C THR A 143 4.75 0.42 17.12
N PRO A 144 3.81 0.08 16.23
CA PRO A 144 2.60 -0.62 16.64
C PRO A 144 3.01 -1.95 17.26
N LYS A 145 2.42 -2.28 18.41
CA LYS A 145 2.68 -3.57 19.09
C LYS A 145 2.23 -4.77 18.25
N VAL A 146 1.40 -4.55 17.23
CA VAL A 146 0.93 -5.56 16.29
C VAL A 146 1.76 -5.52 15.02
N ASP A 147 2.18 -6.69 14.55
CA ASP A 147 2.87 -6.81 13.27
C ASP A 147 1.91 -6.42 12.13
N VAL A 148 2.29 -5.39 11.37
CA VAL A 148 1.52 -4.87 10.23
C VAL A 148 1.21 -5.99 9.22
N ARG A 149 2.07 -7.01 9.11
CA ARG A 149 1.85 -8.17 8.24
C ARG A 149 0.61 -8.96 8.62
N VAL A 150 0.33 -9.10 9.91
CA VAL A 150 -0.87 -9.80 10.39
C VAL A 150 -2.12 -9.03 10.00
N VAL A 151 -2.09 -7.70 10.14
CA VAL A 151 -3.21 -6.84 9.73
C VAL A 151 -3.47 -6.97 8.23
N ILE A 152 -2.41 -6.95 7.41
CA ILE A 152 -2.51 -7.14 5.95
C ILE A 152 -3.08 -8.52 5.60
N LEU A 153 -2.64 -9.59 6.27
CA LEU A 153 -3.14 -10.93 6.00
C LEU A 153 -4.63 -11.05 6.32
N VAL A 154 -5.04 -10.54 7.49
CA VAL A 154 -6.46 -10.56 7.91
C VAL A 154 -7.34 -9.78 6.95
N THR A 155 -6.90 -8.60 6.49
CA THR A 155 -7.67 -7.81 5.53
C THR A 155 -7.79 -8.50 4.16
N ILE A 156 -6.70 -9.10 3.65
CA ILE A 156 -6.74 -9.87 2.40
C ILE A 156 -7.69 -11.07 2.51
N CYS A 157 -7.65 -11.80 3.62
CA CYS A 157 -8.57 -12.92 3.86
C CYS A 157 -10.03 -12.44 3.91
N ALA A 158 -10.31 -11.34 4.62
CA ALA A 158 -11.66 -10.79 4.69
C ALA A 158 -12.20 -10.35 3.32
N ILE A 159 -11.38 -9.64 2.53
CA ILE A 159 -11.73 -9.24 1.16
C ILE A 159 -11.98 -10.47 0.29
N SER A 160 -11.12 -11.49 0.39
CA SER A 160 -11.25 -12.72 -0.40
C SER A 160 -12.54 -13.49 -0.09
N ILE A 161 -12.92 -13.56 1.18
CA ILE A 161 -14.18 -14.16 1.62
C ILE A 161 -15.36 -13.36 1.08
N PHE A 162 -15.33 -12.03 1.22
CA PHE A 162 -16.38 -11.15 0.72
C PHE A 162 -16.55 -11.27 -0.80
N GLN A 163 -15.44 -11.30 -1.55
CA GLN A 163 -15.44 -11.51 -3.00
C GLN A 163 -16.09 -12.84 -3.38
N TYR A 164 -15.72 -13.94 -2.72
CA TYR A 164 -16.29 -15.26 -2.99
C TYR A 164 -17.81 -15.27 -2.78
N TYR A 165 -18.29 -14.74 -1.65
CA TYR A 165 -19.73 -14.67 -1.37
C TYR A 165 -20.46 -13.75 -2.35
N SER A 166 -19.89 -12.58 -2.65
CA SER A 166 -20.45 -11.63 -3.61
C SER A 166 -20.62 -12.28 -5.00
N TRP A 167 -19.57 -12.91 -5.53
CA TRP A 167 -19.65 -13.59 -6.82
C TRP A 167 -20.58 -14.80 -6.80
N HIS A 168 -20.59 -15.58 -5.72
CA HIS A 168 -21.52 -16.70 -5.58
C HIS A 168 -22.98 -16.21 -5.60
N SER A 169 -23.28 -15.11 -4.90
CA SER A 169 -24.60 -14.49 -4.90
C SER A 169 -24.99 -14.01 -6.30
N SER A 170 -24.13 -13.24 -6.97
CA SER A 170 -24.37 -12.75 -8.33
C SER A 170 -24.57 -13.89 -9.32
N TYR A 171 -23.76 -14.95 -9.27
CA TYR A 171 -23.92 -16.13 -10.12
C TYR A 171 -25.28 -16.82 -9.91
N ASN A 172 -25.69 -17.00 -8.65
CA ASN A 172 -26.98 -17.61 -8.34
C ASN A 172 -28.16 -16.75 -8.82
N GLU A 173 -28.06 -15.44 -8.72
CA GLU A 173 -29.06 -14.50 -9.23
C GLU A 173 -29.18 -14.59 -10.76
N ALA A 174 -28.05 -14.63 -11.47
CA ALA A 174 -28.04 -14.80 -12.92
C ALA A 174 -28.69 -16.14 -13.35
N ILE A 175 -28.40 -17.23 -12.64
CA ILE A 175 -29.03 -18.53 -12.90
C ILE A 175 -30.54 -18.48 -12.65
N ASN A 176 -30.97 -17.88 -11.54
CA ASN A 176 -32.39 -17.70 -11.24
C ASN A 176 -33.10 -16.91 -12.35
N TYR A 177 -32.49 -15.84 -12.84
CA TYR A 177 -33.01 -15.07 -13.98
C TYR A 177 -33.09 -15.92 -15.24
N LEU A 178 -32.03 -16.64 -15.61
CA LEU A 178 -31.99 -17.46 -16.83
C LEU A 178 -33.06 -18.54 -16.86
N VAL A 179 -33.41 -19.13 -15.71
CA VAL A 179 -34.51 -20.12 -15.59
C VAL A 179 -35.87 -19.51 -15.93
N THR A 180 -36.08 -18.22 -15.63
CA THR A 180 -37.34 -17.52 -15.94
C THR A 180 -37.49 -17.21 -17.42
N VAL A 181 -36.37 -17.04 -18.13
CA VAL A 181 -36.37 -16.67 -19.55
C VAL A 181 -36.81 -17.86 -20.41
N PRO A 182 -37.89 -17.74 -21.21
CA PRO A 182 -38.43 -18.85 -21.97
C PRO A 182 -37.43 -19.50 -22.94
N LYS A 183 -36.57 -18.69 -23.57
CA LYS A 183 -35.55 -19.15 -24.54
C LYS A 183 -34.65 -20.24 -23.94
N TYR A 184 -34.07 -19.99 -22.78
CA TYR A 184 -33.13 -20.92 -22.14
C TYR A 184 -33.85 -22.09 -21.50
N ARG A 185 -35.05 -21.86 -20.94
CA ARG A 185 -35.88 -22.92 -20.37
C ARG A 185 -36.28 -23.96 -21.40
N ILE A 186 -36.72 -23.54 -22.59
CA ILE A 186 -37.10 -24.46 -23.67
C ILE A 186 -35.89 -25.29 -24.10
N GLN A 187 -34.74 -24.63 -24.35
CA GLN A 187 -33.49 -25.31 -24.69
C GLN A 187 -33.08 -26.34 -23.63
N ALA A 188 -33.11 -25.98 -22.35
CA ALA A 188 -32.77 -26.88 -21.25
C ALA A 188 -33.75 -28.05 -21.15
N THR A 189 -35.05 -27.81 -21.38
CA THR A 189 -36.08 -28.86 -21.36
C THR A 189 -35.90 -29.86 -22.52
N GLU A 190 -35.53 -29.38 -23.71
CA GLU A 190 -35.24 -30.24 -24.86
C GLU A 190 -34.01 -31.13 -24.59
N ILE A 191 -32.95 -30.55 -24.03
CA ILE A 191 -31.75 -31.28 -23.65
C ILE A 191 -32.08 -32.31 -22.56
N ALA A 192 -32.88 -31.95 -21.56
CA ALA A 192 -33.30 -32.87 -20.50
C ALA A 192 -34.09 -34.07 -21.05
N LYS A 193 -34.96 -33.84 -22.04
CA LYS A 193 -35.68 -34.91 -22.76
C LYS A 193 -34.73 -35.79 -23.54
N GLN A 194 -33.75 -35.21 -24.26
CA GLN A 194 -32.73 -35.96 -25.00
C GLN A 194 -31.88 -36.84 -24.08
N GLN A 195 -31.54 -36.34 -22.88
CA GLN A 195 -30.78 -37.07 -21.86
C GLN A 195 -31.64 -38.09 -21.10
N GLY A 196 -32.95 -38.16 -21.34
CA GLY A 196 -33.87 -39.05 -20.65
C GLY A 196 -34.15 -38.68 -19.19
N LEU A 197 -33.70 -37.51 -18.73
CA LEU A 197 -33.80 -37.06 -17.33
C LEU A 197 -35.23 -36.71 -16.90
N LEU A 198 -36.12 -36.45 -17.87
CA LEU A 198 -37.53 -36.12 -17.63
C LEU A 198 -38.47 -37.32 -17.81
N ASN A 199 -37.95 -38.54 -17.99
CA ASN A 199 -38.79 -39.69 -18.24
C ASN A 199 -39.60 -40.10 -17.00
N ARG A 200 -40.92 -40.03 -17.13
CA ARG A 200 -41.92 -40.43 -16.13
C ARG A 200 -41.99 -41.96 -15.99
N THR A 201 -40.95 -42.60 -15.45
CA THR A 201 -41.13 -43.94 -14.90
C THR A 201 -42.13 -43.83 -13.75
N LYS A 202 -43.38 -44.26 -14.00
CA LYS A 202 -44.47 -44.23 -13.01
C LYS A 202 -44.05 -45.05 -11.80
N GLU A 203 -43.56 -44.40 -10.74
CA GLU A 203 -43.36 -45.04 -9.44
C GLU A 203 -44.72 -45.58 -8.96
N LYS A 204 -44.91 -46.91 -9.07
CA LYS A 204 -46.08 -47.60 -8.55
C LYS A 204 -45.71 -48.16 -7.17
N GLY A 205 -46.37 -47.65 -6.14
CA GLY A 205 -46.24 -48.16 -4.77
C GLY A 205 -46.51 -47.10 -3.71
N LYS A 206 -46.38 -47.50 -2.44
CA LYS A 206 -46.56 -46.66 -1.23
C LYS A 206 -45.61 -45.44 -1.15
N ASN A 207 -44.63 -45.35 -2.06
CA ASN A 207 -43.57 -44.34 -2.08
C ASN A 207 -43.69 -43.39 -3.30
N ARG A 208 -44.93 -43.05 -3.69
CA ARG A 208 -45.20 -42.15 -4.82
C ARG A 208 -44.90 -40.71 -4.39
N ARG A 209 -43.87 -40.11 -4.98
CA ARG A 209 -43.53 -38.69 -4.78
C ARG A 209 -44.72 -37.78 -5.02
N SER A 210 -44.82 -36.72 -4.23
CA SER A 210 -45.88 -35.74 -4.36
C SER A 210 -45.78 -35.00 -5.70
N LYS A 211 -46.88 -34.43 -6.20
CA LYS A 211 -46.87 -33.67 -7.46
C LYS A 211 -45.91 -32.48 -7.39
N GLU A 212 -45.76 -31.89 -6.20
CA GLU A 212 -44.86 -30.76 -5.96
C GLU A 212 -43.39 -31.19 -6.00
N GLU A 213 -43.03 -32.29 -5.32
CA GLU A 213 -41.66 -32.85 -5.37
C GLU A 213 -41.21 -33.19 -6.79
N ILE A 214 -42.12 -33.71 -7.62
CA ILE A 214 -41.81 -34.01 -9.03
C ILE A 214 -41.53 -32.70 -9.78
N ARG A 215 -42.30 -31.63 -9.52
CA ARG A 215 -42.09 -30.33 -10.16
C ARG A 215 -40.76 -29.70 -9.73
N GLU A 216 -40.43 -29.76 -8.45
CA GLU A 216 -39.15 -29.27 -7.93
C GLU A 216 -37.96 -30.00 -8.55
N GLN A 217 -38.05 -31.33 -8.72
CA GLN A 217 -37.00 -32.11 -9.38
C GLN A 217 -36.85 -31.76 -10.87
N GLU A 218 -37.96 -31.58 -11.58
CA GLU A 218 -37.91 -31.13 -12.97
C GLU A 218 -37.28 -29.72 -13.08
N GLU A 219 -37.60 -28.82 -12.15
CA GLU A 219 -37.00 -27.48 -12.08
C GLU A 219 -35.51 -27.51 -11.73
N GLU A 220 -35.09 -28.42 -10.84
CA GLU A 220 -33.68 -28.61 -10.47
C GLU A 220 -32.86 -29.18 -11.63
N VAL A 221 -33.40 -30.14 -12.38
CA VAL A 221 -32.78 -30.68 -13.60
C VAL A 221 -32.61 -29.58 -14.66
N ILE A 222 -33.64 -28.76 -14.88
CA ILE A 222 -33.56 -27.63 -15.83
C ILE A 222 -32.48 -26.64 -15.38
N ARG A 223 -32.43 -26.33 -14.08
CA ARG A 223 -31.43 -25.44 -13.49
C ARG A 223 -30.01 -25.99 -13.67
N ASP A 224 -29.80 -27.29 -13.45
CA ASP A 224 -28.50 -27.93 -13.62
C ASP A 224 -28.03 -27.90 -15.08
N ILE A 225 -28.94 -28.18 -16.03
CA ILE A 225 -28.63 -28.10 -17.46
C ILE A 225 -28.24 -26.67 -17.85
N ILE A 226 -28.96 -25.66 -17.34
CA ILE A 226 -28.62 -24.25 -17.56
C ILE A 226 -27.22 -23.93 -17.02
N LYS A 227 -26.90 -24.37 -15.79
CA LYS A 227 -25.56 -24.18 -15.18
C LYS A 227 -24.44 -24.81 -16.00
N ASN A 228 -24.69 -25.97 -16.59
CA ASN A 228 -23.66 -26.75 -17.29
C ASN A 228 -23.53 -26.43 -18.79
N LYS A 229 -24.57 -25.87 -19.42
CA LYS A 229 -24.58 -25.57 -20.85
C LYS A 229 -24.42 -24.10 -21.19
N ILE A 230 -24.81 -23.19 -20.28
CA ILE A 230 -24.73 -21.75 -20.54
C ILE A 230 -23.44 -21.21 -19.92
N ASP A 231 -22.50 -20.82 -20.77
CA ASP A 231 -21.33 -20.05 -20.37
C ASP A 231 -21.74 -18.62 -20.04
N ILE A 232 -21.98 -18.35 -18.75
CA ILE A 232 -22.20 -17.01 -18.25
C ILE A 232 -20.84 -16.31 -18.13
N LYS A 233 -20.64 -15.25 -18.92
CA LYS A 233 -19.39 -14.47 -18.97
C LYS A 233 -19.52 -13.18 -18.15
N GLY A 234 -18.38 -12.63 -17.72
CA GLY A 234 -18.31 -11.35 -17.01
C GLY A 234 -18.56 -11.47 -15.51
N GLY A 235 -19.13 -10.42 -14.89
CA GLY A 235 -19.32 -10.32 -13.43
C GLY A 235 -20.29 -11.34 -12.80
N TYR A 236 -20.94 -12.16 -13.63
CA TYR A 236 -21.88 -13.21 -13.23
C TYR A 236 -21.34 -14.62 -13.51
N GLN A 237 -20.04 -14.75 -13.82
CA GLN A 237 -19.42 -16.05 -14.06
C GLN A 237 -19.40 -16.92 -12.80
N LYS A 238 -19.27 -18.24 -13.01
CA LYS A 238 -19.11 -19.18 -11.90
C LYS A 238 -17.84 -18.82 -11.09
N PRO A 239 -17.92 -18.72 -9.76
CA PRO A 239 -16.76 -18.36 -8.95
C PRO A 239 -15.69 -19.45 -9.06
N ASN A 240 -14.52 -19.10 -9.61
CA ASN A 240 -13.34 -19.97 -9.63
C ASN A 240 -12.42 -19.60 -8.46
N LEU A 241 -11.79 -20.61 -7.87
CA LEU A 241 -10.86 -20.39 -6.76
C LEU A 241 -9.62 -19.60 -7.18
N SER A 242 -9.15 -19.77 -8.42
CA SER A 242 -8.03 -19.03 -8.99
C SER A 242 -8.26 -17.51 -9.06
N ASP A 243 -9.54 -17.11 -9.14
CA ASP A 243 -9.91 -15.70 -9.33
C ASP A 243 -10.02 -14.96 -7.99
N ILE A 244 -10.03 -15.69 -6.87
CA ILE A 244 -10.03 -15.12 -5.52
C ILE A 244 -8.70 -14.39 -5.28
N LEU A 245 -8.77 -13.16 -4.74
CA LEU A 245 -7.59 -12.31 -4.50
C LEU A 245 -6.44 -13.05 -3.80
N LEU A 246 -6.72 -13.80 -2.73
CA LEU A 246 -5.70 -14.57 -2.03
C LEU A 246 -5.00 -15.59 -2.94
N CYS A 247 -5.76 -16.31 -3.77
CA CYS A 247 -5.19 -17.27 -4.71
C CYS A 247 -4.41 -16.55 -5.83
N GLN A 248 -4.91 -15.39 -6.30
CA GLN A 248 -4.19 -14.58 -7.27
C GLN A 248 -2.84 -14.12 -6.75
N ILE A 249 -2.76 -13.66 -5.49
CA ILE A 249 -1.49 -13.24 -4.87
C ILE A 249 -0.51 -14.42 -4.77
N VAL A 250 -1.01 -15.60 -4.41
CA VAL A 250 -0.16 -16.81 -4.31
C VAL A 250 0.32 -17.28 -5.68
N LEU A 251 -0.52 -17.20 -6.71
CA LEU A 251 -0.18 -17.62 -8.08
C LEU A 251 0.56 -16.55 -8.88
N PHE A 252 0.54 -15.29 -8.43
CA PHE A 252 1.15 -14.16 -9.14
C PHE A 252 2.63 -14.37 -9.47
N PRO A 253 3.50 -14.85 -8.54
CA PRO A 253 4.90 -15.11 -8.87
C PRO A 253 5.06 -16.16 -9.99
N TYR A 254 4.21 -17.18 -10.01
CA TYR A 254 4.23 -18.20 -11.04
C TYR A 254 3.81 -17.62 -12.40
N TYR A 255 2.73 -16.84 -12.46
CA TYR A 255 2.32 -16.19 -13.70
C TYR A 255 3.35 -15.16 -14.19
N LEU A 256 3.96 -14.41 -13.27
CA LEU A 256 4.99 -13.43 -13.59
C LEU A 256 6.23 -14.10 -14.19
N THR A 257 6.71 -15.19 -13.59
CA THR A 257 7.88 -15.92 -14.10
C THR A 257 7.61 -16.53 -15.47
N ASN A 258 6.43 -17.14 -15.67
CA ASN A 258 6.02 -17.64 -16.98
C ASN A 258 5.91 -16.54 -18.03
N TYR A 259 5.33 -15.39 -17.66
CA TYR A 259 5.22 -14.24 -18.57
C TYR A 259 6.60 -13.69 -18.96
N VAL A 260 7.51 -13.57 -17.99
CA VAL A 260 8.89 -13.10 -18.25
C VAL A 260 9.62 -14.09 -19.16
N ALA A 261 9.51 -15.40 -18.91
CA ALA A 261 10.11 -16.42 -19.76
C ALA A 261 9.55 -16.38 -21.19
N TRP A 262 8.22 -16.29 -21.32
CA TRP A 262 7.54 -16.13 -22.61
C TRP A 262 7.99 -14.85 -23.33
N TYR A 263 8.12 -13.73 -22.61
CA TYR A 263 8.54 -12.45 -23.18
C TYR A 263 10.00 -12.48 -23.66
N ILE A 264 10.91 -13.08 -22.87
CA ILE A 264 12.30 -13.29 -23.28
C ILE A 264 12.34 -14.16 -24.55
N SER A 265 11.57 -15.25 -24.57
CA SER A 265 11.47 -16.10 -25.77
C SER A 265 10.91 -15.35 -26.97
N TRP A 266 9.92 -14.48 -26.77
CA TRP A 266 9.33 -13.65 -27.81
C TRP A 266 10.35 -12.69 -28.41
N VAL A 267 11.09 -11.97 -27.55
CA VAL A 267 12.14 -11.03 -28.00
C VAL A 267 13.24 -11.79 -28.74
N TYR A 268 13.67 -12.94 -28.24
CA TYR A 268 14.66 -13.77 -28.90
C TYR A 268 14.19 -14.20 -30.31
N ARG A 269 13.01 -14.82 -30.44
CA ARG A 269 12.50 -15.34 -31.71
C ARG A 269 12.23 -14.25 -32.75
N PHE A 270 11.54 -13.18 -32.35
CA PHE A 270 11.03 -12.19 -33.31
C PHE A 270 11.93 -10.97 -33.48
N THR A 271 12.69 -10.57 -32.45
CA THR A 271 13.58 -9.40 -32.54
C THR A 271 15.00 -9.79 -32.97
N ILE A 272 15.54 -10.89 -32.41
CA ILE A 272 16.91 -11.32 -32.69
C ILE A 272 16.95 -12.28 -33.88
N CYS A 273 16.17 -13.37 -33.84
CA CYS A 273 16.16 -14.40 -34.90
C CYS A 273 15.33 -14.01 -36.13
N ARG A 274 14.47 -12.99 -36.04
CA ARG A 274 13.60 -12.48 -37.12
C ARG A 274 12.76 -13.58 -37.79
N GLU A 275 12.18 -14.47 -36.98
CA GLU A 275 11.22 -15.46 -37.47
C GLU A 275 9.90 -14.81 -37.93
N ASP A 276 9.23 -15.41 -38.92
CA ASP A 276 7.90 -14.98 -39.32
C ASP A 276 6.86 -15.33 -38.24
N TYR A 277 5.87 -14.45 -38.04
CA TYR A 277 4.81 -14.68 -37.07
C TYR A 277 3.90 -15.84 -37.48
N GLY A 278 3.70 -16.79 -36.57
CA GLY A 278 2.64 -17.79 -36.68
C GLY A 278 1.27 -17.19 -36.43
N ASP A 279 0.21 -17.98 -36.63
CA ASP A 279 -1.17 -17.48 -36.53
C ASP A 279 -1.55 -17.11 -35.09
N GLN A 280 -1.02 -17.83 -34.09
CA GLN A 280 -1.22 -17.52 -32.68
C GLN A 280 -0.56 -16.18 -32.30
N GLU A 281 0.65 -15.93 -32.80
CA GLU A 281 1.38 -14.68 -32.57
C GLU A 281 0.71 -13.49 -33.27
N LYS A 282 0.20 -13.68 -34.49
CA LYS A 282 -0.61 -12.67 -35.18
C LYS A 282 -1.87 -12.33 -34.38
N LEU A 283 -2.60 -13.33 -33.90
CA LEU A 283 -3.79 -13.12 -33.08
C LEU A 283 -3.47 -12.39 -31.77
N TYR A 284 -2.33 -12.70 -31.13
CA TYR A 284 -1.87 -11.98 -29.94
C TYR A 284 -1.62 -10.48 -30.23
N ILE A 285 -0.98 -10.16 -31.36
CA ILE A 285 -0.73 -8.77 -31.77
C ILE A 285 -2.04 -8.05 -32.07
N ILE A 286 -2.94 -8.68 -32.83
CA ILE A 286 -4.27 -8.14 -33.16
C ILE A 286 -5.03 -7.78 -31.88
N ARG A 287 -5.12 -8.72 -30.93
CA ARG A 287 -5.75 -8.49 -29.62
C ARG A 287 -5.15 -7.29 -28.91
N ARG A 288 -3.82 -7.14 -28.94
CA ARG A 288 -3.10 -6.03 -28.31
C ARG A 288 -3.42 -4.69 -28.96
N TYR A 289 -3.51 -4.63 -30.29
CA TYR A 289 -3.91 -3.41 -31.01
C TYR A 289 -5.36 -3.02 -30.71
N MET A 290 -6.26 -4.00 -30.61
CA MET A 290 -7.66 -3.80 -30.24
C MET A 290 -7.88 -3.47 -28.75
N LYS A 291 -6.84 -3.56 -27.91
CA LYS A 291 -6.90 -3.33 -26.46
C LYS A 291 -7.95 -4.19 -25.75
N MET A 292 -8.20 -5.40 -26.26
CA MET A 292 -9.15 -6.33 -25.66
C MET A 292 -8.48 -7.18 -24.57
N SER A 293 -9.21 -7.47 -23.50
CA SER A 293 -8.78 -8.50 -22.55
C SER A 293 -8.77 -9.88 -23.22
N GLN A 294 -8.03 -10.83 -22.65
CA GLN A 294 -7.93 -12.19 -23.19
C GLN A 294 -9.31 -12.86 -23.27
N SER A 295 -10.11 -12.77 -22.20
CA SER A 295 -11.45 -13.36 -22.15
C SER A 295 -12.43 -12.76 -23.16
N GLN A 296 -12.37 -11.44 -23.40
CA GLN A 296 -13.16 -10.78 -24.44
C GLN A 296 -12.76 -11.27 -25.83
N PHE A 297 -11.46 -11.40 -26.10
CA PHE A 297 -10.97 -11.87 -27.39
C PHE A 297 -11.34 -13.35 -27.62
N ASP A 298 -11.22 -14.18 -26.59
CA ASP A 298 -11.60 -15.60 -26.64
C ASP A 298 -13.11 -15.78 -26.81
N SER A 299 -13.92 -14.78 -26.44
CA SER A 299 -15.37 -14.80 -26.64
C SER A 299 -15.81 -14.55 -28.08
N LEU A 300 -14.92 -14.06 -28.94
CA LEU A 300 -15.21 -13.84 -30.35
C LEU A 300 -15.34 -15.18 -31.08
N GLU A 301 -16.28 -15.24 -32.03
CA GLU A 301 -16.42 -16.41 -32.92
C GLU A 301 -15.14 -16.64 -33.72
N GLU A 302 -14.81 -17.91 -33.96
CA GLU A 302 -13.60 -18.29 -34.71
C GLU A 302 -13.58 -17.73 -36.14
N ASN A 303 -14.75 -17.61 -36.79
CA ASN A 303 -14.86 -16.99 -38.11
C ASN A 303 -14.43 -15.51 -38.09
N THR A 304 -14.74 -14.81 -37.01
CA THR A 304 -14.34 -13.40 -36.82
C THR A 304 -12.82 -13.30 -36.63
N LYS A 305 -12.23 -14.19 -35.84
CA LYS A 305 -10.76 -14.26 -35.68
C LYS A 305 -10.07 -14.55 -37.02
N GLN A 306 -10.63 -15.44 -37.82
CA GLN A 306 -10.14 -15.75 -39.17
C GLN A 306 -10.21 -14.53 -40.09
N THR A 307 -11.32 -13.77 -40.05
CA THR A 307 -11.47 -12.53 -40.82
C THR A 307 -10.38 -11.49 -40.45
N PHE A 308 -9.96 -11.44 -39.19
CA PHE A 308 -8.87 -10.54 -38.77
C PHE A 308 -7.51 -10.95 -39.34
N LEU A 309 -7.28 -12.26 -39.46
CA LEU A 309 -6.08 -12.78 -40.11
C LEU A 309 -6.10 -12.50 -41.61
N GLU A 310 -7.24 -12.72 -42.28
CA GLU A 310 -7.39 -12.41 -43.71
C GLU A 310 -7.15 -10.92 -44.01
N LYS A 311 -7.64 -10.04 -43.14
CA LYS A 311 -7.42 -8.59 -43.24
C LYS A 311 -6.04 -8.12 -42.78
N GLN A 312 -5.17 -9.03 -42.36
CA GLN A 312 -3.81 -8.74 -41.91
C GLN A 312 -3.73 -7.66 -40.82
N LEU A 313 -4.65 -7.72 -39.85
CA LEU A 313 -4.77 -6.69 -38.80
C LEU A 313 -3.62 -6.72 -37.78
N TRP A 314 -2.70 -7.68 -37.88
CA TRP A 314 -1.45 -7.68 -37.09
C TRP A 314 -0.44 -6.65 -37.62
N ILE A 315 -0.67 -6.11 -38.82
CA ILE A 315 0.08 -4.99 -39.39
C ILE A 315 -0.58 -3.70 -38.91
N LYS A 316 0.21 -2.83 -38.28
CA LYS A 316 -0.30 -1.64 -37.58
C LYS A 316 -1.04 -0.69 -38.52
N GLU A 317 -0.51 -0.49 -39.72
CA GLU A 317 -1.06 0.40 -40.74
C GLU A 317 -2.45 -0.07 -41.21
N ASN A 318 -2.60 -1.38 -41.44
CA ASN A 318 -3.89 -1.97 -41.85
C ASN A 318 -4.94 -1.81 -40.76
N TYR A 319 -4.55 -2.00 -39.49
CA TYR A 319 -5.43 -1.79 -38.35
C TYR A 319 -5.89 -0.32 -38.23
N GLU A 320 -4.98 0.63 -38.38
CA GLU A 320 -5.30 2.07 -38.32
C GLU A 320 -6.29 2.49 -39.41
N VAL A 321 -6.16 1.95 -40.63
CA VAL A 321 -7.12 2.18 -41.72
C VAL A 321 -8.51 1.66 -41.37
N VAL A 322 -8.61 0.45 -40.79
CA VAL A 322 -9.89 -0.13 -40.36
C VAL A 322 -10.53 0.71 -39.24
N LEU A 323 -9.73 1.17 -38.29
CA LEU A 323 -10.19 2.03 -37.20
C LEU A 323 -10.72 3.38 -37.74
N GLN A 324 -10.03 3.98 -38.70
CA GLN A 324 -10.48 5.21 -39.37
C GLN A 324 -11.80 4.99 -40.13
N LEU A 325 -11.95 3.86 -40.82
CA LEU A 325 -13.18 3.51 -41.53
C LEU A 325 -14.37 3.32 -40.57
N GLN A 326 -14.16 2.67 -39.43
CA GLN A 326 -15.16 2.55 -38.36
C GLN A 326 -15.57 3.93 -37.82
N ASN A 327 -14.61 4.80 -37.51
CA ASN A 327 -14.89 6.15 -36.99
C ASN A 327 -15.57 7.06 -38.02
N SER A 328 -15.34 6.84 -39.32
CA SER A 328 -15.95 7.61 -40.42
C SER A 328 -17.36 7.14 -40.85
N ASN A 329 -17.97 6.17 -40.15
CA ASN A 329 -19.29 5.60 -40.46
C ASN A 329 -19.45 5.07 -41.91
N LYS A 330 -18.36 4.62 -42.54
CA LYS A 330 -18.39 4.11 -43.94
C LYS A 330 -18.63 2.60 -44.03
N PHE A 331 -18.54 1.87 -42.92
CA PHE A 331 -18.85 0.44 -42.80
C PHE A 331 -19.46 0.12 -41.42
N PRO A 332 -20.78 -0.10 -41.31
CA PRO A 332 -21.37 -0.67 -40.11
C PRO A 332 -21.16 -2.19 -40.15
N LEU A 333 -20.03 -2.68 -39.65
CA LEU A 333 -19.98 -4.06 -39.18
C LEU A 333 -20.65 -4.05 -37.80
N ASN A 334 -21.73 -4.82 -37.67
CA ASN A 334 -22.58 -4.94 -36.47
C ASN A 334 -21.84 -5.53 -35.24
N TYR A 335 -20.64 -5.09 -34.90
CA TYR A 335 -19.96 -5.53 -33.68
C TYR A 335 -19.14 -4.40 -33.09
N THR A 336 -19.32 -4.25 -31.77
CA THR A 336 -18.61 -3.36 -30.83
C THR A 336 -18.91 -1.86 -30.90
N VAL A 337 -20.13 -1.49 -30.55
CA VAL A 337 -20.42 -0.23 -29.85
C VAL A 337 -20.68 -0.58 -28.39
N ALA A 338 -19.64 -0.73 -27.56
CA ALA A 338 -19.80 -0.85 -26.10
C ALA A 338 -18.51 -0.69 -25.25
N THR A 339 -17.41 -0.12 -25.76
CA THR A 339 -16.16 -0.04 -24.96
C THR A 339 -15.49 1.33 -24.95
N LEU A 340 -16.10 2.37 -25.52
CA LEU A 340 -15.55 3.74 -25.50
C LEU A 340 -16.32 4.72 -24.60
N GLU A 341 -17.25 4.26 -23.76
CA GLU A 341 -17.95 5.08 -22.75
C GLU A 341 -17.58 4.76 -21.29
N MET A 342 -16.46 4.08 -21.04
CA MET A 342 -15.96 3.86 -19.67
C MET A 342 -14.47 4.20 -19.53
N LEU A 343 -14.16 5.48 -19.73
CA LEU A 343 -12.97 6.12 -19.17
C LEU A 343 -13.40 7.37 -18.39
#